data_AF-A0AAV8XSV2-F1
#
_entry.id   AF-A0AAV8XSV2-F1
#
_cell.length_a   1.000
_cell.length_b   1.000
_cell.length_c   1.000
_cell.angle_alpha   90.00
_cell.angle_beta   90.00
_cell.angle_gamma   90.00
#
_symmetry.space_group_name_H-M   'P 1'
#
loop_
_entity.id
_entity.type
_entity.pdbx_description
1 polymer ?
#
loop_
_entity_poly.entity_id
_entity_poly.type
_entity_poly.pdbx_seq_one_letter_code
_entity_poly.pdbx_strand_id
1 'polypeptide(L)' 'MSRGPAGTRIQVPDELREVLLEFTISYLLEQPGDVIAYAADYFVRLREARTTSIIYDVAGAAETISPDESTISREEGT' A
#
# COMPACT_ATOMS: atom_id res chain seq x y z
N MET A 1 26.05 28.18 35.07
CA MET A 1 24.65 28.22 34.60
C MET A 1 24.51 27.13 33.55
N SER A 2 24.15 25.91 33.96
CA SER A 2 24.13 24.75 33.06
C SER A 2 22.81 24.74 32.30
N ARG A 3 22.83 25.03 30.99
CA ARG A 3 21.68 24.75 30.10
C ARG A 3 21.51 23.24 30.06
N GLY A 4 20.40 22.74 30.57
CA GLY A 4 20.00 21.33 30.42
C GLY A 4 19.92 20.95 28.94
N PRO A 5 20.00 19.64 28.60
CA PRO A 5 19.98 19.20 27.21
C PRO A 5 18.69 19.70 26.54
N ALA A 6 18.86 20.51 25.50
CA ALA A 6 17.75 20.96 24.66
C ALA A 6 17.00 19.72 24.17
N GLY A 7 15.71 19.65 24.49
CA GLY A 7 14.87 18.49 24.26
C GLY A 7 15.03 17.93 22.86
N THR A 8 15.40 16.66 22.77
CA THR A 8 15.49 15.91 21.52
C THR A 8 14.13 15.96 20.83
N ARG A 9 14.02 16.76 19.76
CA ARG A 9 12.81 16.83 18.93
C ARG A 9 12.56 15.44 18.36
N ILE A 10 11.46 14.81 18.76
CA ILE A 10 11.02 13.55 18.17
C ILE A 10 10.67 13.85 16.71
N GLN A 11 11.39 13.21 15.78
CA GLN A 11 11.06 13.26 14.37
C GLN A 11 10.06 12.14 14.07
N VAL A 12 8.93 12.51 13.46
CA VAL A 12 7.90 11.57 13.02
C VAL A 12 8.21 11.17 11.58
N PRO A 13 8.44 9.88 11.28
CA PRO A 13 8.65 9.41 9.91
C PRO A 13 7.51 9.84 8.98
N ASP A 14 7.83 10.16 7.73
CA ASP A 14 6.84 10.62 6.75
C ASP A 14 5.74 9.56 6.53
N GLU A 15 6.12 8.28 6.34
CA GLU A 15 5.16 7.19 6.15
C GLU A 15 4.18 7.05 7.32
N LEU A 16 4.67 7.16 8.56
CA LEU A 16 3.81 7.07 9.74
C LEU A 16 2.79 8.22 9.75
N ARG A 17 3.23 9.43 9.41
CA ARG A 17 2.37 10.61 9.35
C ARG A 17 1.30 10.47 8.27
N GLU A 18 1.65 9.96 7.09
CA GLU A 18 0.69 9.73 6.00
C GLU A 18 -0.37 8.71 6.41
N VAL A 19 0.03 7.55 6.92
CA VAL A 19 -0.89 6.48 7.37
C VAL A 19 -1.86 6.98 8.44
N LEU A 20 -1.36 7.75 9.41
CA LEU A 20 -2.21 8.32 10.47
C LEU A 20 -3.15 9.40 9.93
N LEU A 21 -2.72 10.19 8.94
CA LEU A 21 -3.56 11.20 8.32
C LEU A 21 -4.71 10.57 7.54
N GLU A 22 -4.45 9.52 6.75
CA GLU A 22 -5.48 8.79 6.02
C GLU A 22 -6.51 8.17 6.96
N PHE A 23 -6.05 7.48 8.01
CA PHE A 23 -6.95 6.96 9.05
C PHE A 23 -7.83 8.06 9.65
N THR A 24 -7.23 9.21 9.97
CA THR A 24 -7.94 10.34 10.56
C THR A 24 -9.02 10.87 9.62
N ILE A 25 -8.71 10.99 8.32
CA ILE A 25 -9.69 11.40 7.32
C ILE A 25 -10.84 10.40 7.24
N SER A 26 -10.56 9.09 7.19
CA SER A 26 -11.59 8.05 7.14
C SER A 26 -12.50 8.08 8.38
N TYR A 27 -11.93 8.27 9.57
CA TYR A 27 -12.72 8.42 10.81
C TYR A 27 -13.66 9.63 10.77
N LEU A 28 -13.18 10.77 10.27
CA LEU A 28 -13.98 12.00 10.16
C LEU A 28 -15.14 11.85 9.16
N LEU A 29 -14.98 11.02 8.13
CA LEU A 29 -16.03 10.75 7.15
C LEU A 29 -17.08 9.77 7.68
N GLU A 30 -16.64 8.66 8.28
CA GLU A 30 -17.54 7.59 8.73
C GLU A 30 -18.18 7.86 10.10
N GLN A 31 -17.54 8.67 10.95
CA GLN A 31 -18.00 9.02 12.30
C GLN A 31 -18.49 7.82 13.14
N PRO A 32 -17.66 6.76 13.30
CA PRO A 32 -18.06 5.57 14.02
C PRO A 32 -18.23 5.85 15.53
N GLY A 33 -19.08 5.05 16.19
CA GLY A 33 -19.34 5.17 17.63
C GLY A 33 -18.18 4.69 18.53
N ASP A 34 -17.31 3.83 18.02
CA ASP A 34 -16.13 3.31 18.73
C ASP A 34 -14.86 3.47 17.87
N VAL A 35 -14.00 4.39 18.30
CA VAL A 35 -12.75 4.71 17.60
C VAL A 35 -11.73 3.56 17.65
N ILE A 36 -11.70 2.78 18.71
CA ILE A 36 -10.70 1.71 18.90
C ILE A 36 -11.06 0.52 18.01
N ALA A 37 -12.33 0.13 18.00
CA ALA A 37 -12.82 -0.90 17.10
C ALA A 37 -12.60 -0.51 15.63
N TYR A 38 -12.96 0.73 15.27
CA TYR A 38 -12.76 1.23 13.91
C TYR A 38 -11.28 1.26 13.49
N ALA A 39 -10.38 1.69 14.39
CA ALA A 39 -8.94 1.68 14.10
C ALA A 39 -8.41 0.26 13.86
N ALA A 40 -8.82 -0.72 14.67
CA ALA A 40 -8.44 -2.11 14.48
C ALA A 40 -8.86 -2.61 13.10
N ASP A 41 -10.12 -2.39 12.72
CA ASP A 41 -10.66 -2.81 11.43
C ASP A 41 -10.00 -2.06 10.25
N TYR A 42 -9.74 -0.76 10.40
CA TYR A 42 -9.08 0.04 9.38
C TYR A 42 -7.66 -0.48 9.09
N PHE A 43 -6.84 -0.70 10.13
CA PHE A 43 -5.47 -1.17 9.94
C PHE A 43 -5.38 -2.63 9.52
N VAL A 44 -6.35 -3.48 9.87
CA VAL A 44 -6.47 -4.84 9.31
C VAL A 44 -6.71 -4.77 7.81
N ARG A 45 -7.71 -3.99 7.36
CA ARG A 45 -7.99 -3.80 5.93
C ARG A 45 -6.79 -3.21 5.18
N LEU A 46 -6.12 -2.21 5.78
CA LEU A 46 -4.93 -1.58 5.17
C LEU A 46 -3.78 -2.59 4.99
N ARG A 47 -3.54 -3.45 5.98
CA ARG A 47 -2.53 -4.51 5.90
C ARG A 47 -2.86 -5.50 4.77
N GLU A 48 -4.11 -5.94 4.71
CA GLU A 48 -4.57 -6.89 3.68
C GLU A 48 -4.47 -6.28 2.28
N ALA A 49 -4.81 -5.01 2.12
CA ALA A 49 -4.67 -4.29 0.85
C ALA A 49 -3.19 -4.19 0.42
N ARG A 50 -2.26 -3.91 1.34
CA ARG A 50 -0.81 -3.90 1.05
C ARG A 50 -0.30 -5.28 0.67
N THR A 51 -0.68 -6.33 1.40
CA THR A 51 -0.31 -7.72 1.07
C THR A 51 -0.83 -8.11 -0.31
N THR A 52 -2.07 -7.74 -0.62
CA THR A 52 -2.71 -8.01 -1.90
C THR A 52 -1.99 -7.27 -3.04
N SER A 53 -1.67 -5.98 -2.85
CA SER A 53 -0.91 -5.19 -3.82
C SER A 53 0.47 -5.79 -4.11
N ILE A 54 1.16 -6.31 -3.10
CA ILE A 54 2.47 -6.95 -3.28
C ILE A 54 2.34 -8.27 -4.07
N ILE A 55 1.29 -9.06 -3.83
CA ILE A 55 1.04 -10.30 -4.56
C ILE A 55 0.75 -10.02 -6.04
N TYR A 56 -0.05 -8.99 -6.34
CA TYR A 56 -0.34 -8.59 -7.72
C TYR A 56 0.85 -7.92 -8.42
N ASP A 57 1.70 -7.19 -7.71
CA ASP A 57 2.92 -6.60 -8.29
C ASP A 57 3.98 -7.68 -8.61
N VAL A 58 4.11 -8.70 -7.74
CA VAL A 58 4.95 -9.88 -8.00
C VAL A 58 4.41 -10.74 -9.15
N ALA A 59 3.08 -10.87 -9.28
CA ALA A 59 2.47 -11.55 -10.41
C ALA A 59 2.57 -10.73 -11.71
N GLY A 60 2.51 -9.41 -11.63
CA GLY A 60 2.63 -8.48 -12.77
C GLY A 60 4.05 -8.38 -13.34
N ALA A 61 5.09 -8.68 -12.55
CA ALA A 61 6.47 -8.78 -13.04
C ALA A 61 6.73 -10.06 -13.86
N ALA A 62 5.83 -11.05 -13.84
CA ALA A 62 5.95 -12.30 -14.60
C ALA A 62 5.17 -12.28 -15.94
N GLU A 63 4.38 -11.25 -16.24
CA GLU A 63 3.54 -11.19 -17.44
C GLU A 63 3.89 -9.99 -18.35
N THR A 64 5.10 -9.98 -18.91
CA THR A 64 5.40 -9.27 -20.18
C THR A 64 5.68 -10.24 -21.32
N ILE A 65 5.15 -11.46 -21.27
CA ILE A 65 5.08 -12.32 -22.47
C ILE A 65 3.82 -11.89 -23.21
N SER A 66 3.92 -10.82 -23.99
CA SER A 66 2.90 -10.45 -24.98
C SER A 66 2.60 -11.68 -25.84
N PRO A 67 1.35 -12.16 -25.91
CA PRO A 67 0.96 -13.19 -26.85
C PRO A 67 0.71 -12.50 -28.19
N ASP A 68 1.77 -12.10 -28.87
CA ASP A 68 1.67 -11.59 -30.23
C ASP A 68 2.53 -12.43 -31.18
N GLU A 69 1.83 -12.92 -32.22
CA GLU A 69 2.36 -13.36 -33.50
C GLU A 69 3.20 -14.66 -33.56
N SER A 70 2.51 -15.79 -33.65
CA SER A 70 2.98 -16.88 -34.51
C SER A 70 1.83 -17.43 -35.33
N THR A 71 1.46 -16.65 -36.35
CA THR A 71 0.78 -17.13 -37.55
C THR A 71 1.73 -18.07 -38.29
N ILE A 72 1.67 -19.36 -37.99
CA ILE A 72 2.39 -20.36 -38.78
C ILE A 72 1.71 -20.52 -40.14
N SER A 73 2.11 -19.68 -41.09
CA SER A 73 1.88 -19.90 -42.52
C SER A 73 2.59 -21.18 -42.93
N ARG A 74 1.84 -22.27 -43.07
CA ARG A 74 2.32 -23.49 -43.72
C ARG A 74 2.21 -23.31 -45.23
N GLU A 75 3.28 -22.81 -45.83
CA GLU A 75 3.58 -22.98 -47.25
C GLU A 75 4.00 -24.45 -47.48
N GLU A 76 3.30 -25.16 -48.36
CA GLU A 76 3.72 -26.48 -48.81
C GLU A 76 3.58 -26.50 -50.33
N GLY A 77 4.74 -26.41 -51.00
CA GLY A 77 4.88 -26.64 -52.42
C GLY A 77 5.70 -27.90 -52.65
N THR A 78 5.10 -28.87 -53.34
CA THR A 78 5.75 -29.83 -54.24
C THR A 78 4.71 -30.35 -55.22
#